data_AF-A0A7S1UFG1-F1
#
_entry.id   AF-A0A7S1UFG1-F1
#
_cell.length_a   1.000
_cell.length_b   1.000
_cell.length_c   1.000
_cell.angle_alpha   90.00
_cell.angle_beta   90.00
_cell.angle_gamma   90.00
#
_symmetry.space_group_name_H-M   'P 1'
#
loop_
_entity.id
_entity.type
_entity.pdbx_description
1 polymer ?
#
loop_
_entity_poly.entity_id
_entity_poly.type
_entity_poly.pdbx_seq_one_letter_code
_entity_poly.pdbx_strand_id
1 'polypeptide(L)'
;AAAAAAPAAAAAADAPEVFDFIAMAQPDLIGKRIEVLWTTEDDTTGDSTEHWWGAEVKRRTGATHHMQDEDAGDAGLNVTVVELLYDANPAAGSADPETNPSCFVSDHVIFDVAFGGLLAWRAEGSDWAPPRDGDHLLTEEDDAIRAAAAAYAGCGSMAGTPEELVNNALDFVINKHASKFQNLDRDKQCVVADMVRVGRARLTEAFGKKIAALRDQGDEPVLTYDHVKDIFASIDFDAIKEEALSSSVEPSCR
;
A
#
# COMPACT_ATOMS: atom_id res chain seq x y z
N ALA A 1 -65.83 6.46 10.07
CA ALA A 1 -64.82 5.91 9.13
C ALA A 1 -63.48 6.50 9.51
N ALA A 2 -62.68 5.76 10.29
CA ALA A 2 -61.32 6.16 10.66
C ALA A 2 -60.37 5.42 9.72
N ALA A 3 -59.70 6.15 8.84
CA ALA A 3 -58.70 5.59 7.93
C ALA A 3 -57.40 5.34 8.73
N ALA A 4 -57.02 4.06 8.84
CA ALA A 4 -55.76 3.65 9.43
C ALA A 4 -54.61 4.06 8.50
N ALA A 5 -53.66 4.83 9.03
CA ALA A 5 -52.43 5.19 8.33
C ALA A 5 -51.51 3.96 8.20
N ALA A 6 -51.06 3.68 6.98
CA ALA A 6 -50.11 2.61 6.71
C ALA A 6 -48.71 2.96 7.25
N PRO A 7 -47.95 1.97 7.77
CA PRO A 7 -46.59 2.21 8.25
C PRO A 7 -45.64 2.47 7.08
N ALA A 8 -44.83 3.52 7.22
CA ALA A 8 -43.76 3.85 6.29
C ALA A 8 -42.71 2.72 6.28
N ALA A 9 -42.45 2.15 5.11
CA ALA A 9 -41.40 1.18 4.90
C ALA A 9 -40.05 1.88 5.10
N ALA A 10 -39.32 1.49 6.16
CA ALA A 10 -37.93 1.88 6.35
C ALA A 10 -37.11 1.32 5.18
N ALA A 11 -36.46 2.20 4.43
CA ALA A 11 -35.51 1.82 3.40
C ALA A 11 -34.39 1.02 4.07
N ALA A 12 -34.22 -0.23 3.65
CA ALA A 12 -33.07 -1.04 4.03
C ALA A 12 -31.82 -0.31 3.51
N ALA A 13 -31.04 0.28 4.42
CA ALA A 13 -29.72 0.77 4.09
C ALA A 13 -28.90 -0.44 3.64
N ASP A 14 -28.33 -0.37 2.43
CA ASP A 14 -27.39 -1.38 1.95
C ASP A 14 -26.32 -1.59 3.01
N ALA A 15 -26.23 -2.81 3.52
CA ALA A 15 -25.13 -3.18 4.40
C ALA A 15 -23.84 -3.01 3.59
N PRO A 16 -22.84 -2.26 4.08
CA PRO A 16 -21.60 -2.05 3.35
C PRO A 16 -21.00 -3.42 3.01
N GLU A 17 -20.66 -3.63 1.74
CA GLU A 17 -19.93 -4.82 1.32
C GLU A 17 -18.63 -4.87 2.13
N VAL A 18 -18.57 -5.80 3.09
CA VAL A 18 -17.37 -6.05 3.87
C VAL A 18 -16.39 -6.77 2.95
N PHE A 19 -15.52 -6.01 2.29
CA PHE A 19 -14.36 -6.57 1.63
C PHE A 19 -13.41 -7.14 2.68
N ASP A 20 -13.43 -8.46 2.83
CA ASP A 20 -12.54 -9.20 3.75
C ASP A 20 -11.15 -9.34 3.10
N PHE A 21 -10.45 -8.21 2.95
CA PHE A 21 -9.15 -8.14 2.27
C PHE A 21 -8.05 -8.91 3.04
N ILE A 22 -8.31 -9.31 4.29
CA ILE A 22 -7.31 -9.80 5.24
C ILE A 22 -7.64 -11.21 5.76
N ALA A 23 -8.34 -12.03 4.96
CA ALA A 23 -8.20 -13.47 5.10
C ALA A 23 -6.83 -13.98 4.59
N MET A 24 -6.12 -13.16 3.79
CA MET A 24 -4.93 -13.58 3.04
C MET A 24 -3.57 -13.31 3.68
N ALA A 25 -3.43 -12.47 4.71
CA ALA A 25 -2.09 -12.05 5.12
C ALA A 25 -1.25 -13.21 5.67
N GLN A 26 -1.55 -13.82 6.83
CA GLN A 26 -0.70 -14.93 7.35
C GLN A 26 -1.45 -15.91 8.29
N PRO A 27 -2.26 -16.87 7.77
CA PRO A 27 -2.88 -17.90 8.61
C PRO A 27 -1.88 -18.82 9.32
N ASP A 28 -0.64 -18.86 8.84
CA ASP A 28 0.47 -19.68 9.30
C ASP A 28 1.21 -19.13 10.53
N LEU A 29 0.92 -17.89 10.95
CA LEU A 29 1.50 -17.31 12.15
C LEU A 29 0.87 -17.81 13.45
N ILE A 30 -0.30 -18.44 13.43
CA ILE A 30 -0.94 -18.92 14.67
C ILE A 30 -0.03 -19.95 15.37
N GLY A 31 0.28 -19.71 16.63
CA GLY A 31 1.21 -20.47 17.45
C GLY A 31 2.70 -20.17 17.18
N LYS A 32 3.02 -19.19 16.33
CA LYS A 32 4.39 -18.72 16.09
C LYS A 32 4.74 -17.56 17.02
N ARG A 33 6.04 -17.33 17.16
CA ARG A 33 6.60 -16.20 17.89
C ARG A 33 7.05 -15.12 16.92
N ILE A 34 6.75 -13.89 17.27
CA ILE A 34 7.12 -12.66 16.59
C ILE A 34 7.77 -11.72 17.58
N GLU A 35 8.42 -10.69 17.09
CA GLU A 35 8.86 -9.53 17.86
C GLU A 35 8.16 -8.30 17.31
N VAL A 36 7.67 -7.43 18.19
CA VAL A 36 7.02 -6.17 17.85
C VAL A 36 7.90 -5.02 18.32
N LEU A 37 8.12 -4.01 17.48
CA LEU A 37 8.93 -2.86 17.84
C LEU A 37 8.09 -1.89 18.66
N TRP A 38 8.51 -1.67 19.91
CA TRP A 38 7.92 -0.71 20.83
C TRP A 38 8.85 0.48 21.02
N THR A 39 8.24 1.65 21.16
CA THR A 39 8.92 2.89 21.52
C THR A 39 8.43 3.31 22.90
N THR A 40 9.31 3.24 23.90
CA THR A 40 9.01 3.64 25.27
C THR A 40 9.64 4.99 25.58
N GLU A 41 8.82 5.91 26.08
CA GLU A 41 9.24 7.22 26.56
C GLU A 41 9.43 7.18 28.07
N ASP A 42 10.57 7.67 28.55
CA ASP A 42 10.84 7.85 29.97
C ASP A 42 10.21 9.17 30.44
N ASP A 43 9.16 9.09 31.25
CA ASP A 43 8.42 10.27 31.76
C ASP A 43 9.30 11.28 32.52
N THR A 44 10.45 10.87 33.05
CA THR A 44 11.34 11.72 33.86
C THR A 44 12.33 12.48 32.98
N THR A 45 12.88 11.82 31.96
CA THR A 45 13.92 12.39 31.08
C THR A 45 13.36 12.92 29.77
N GLY A 46 12.22 12.40 29.32
CA GLY A 46 11.67 12.59 27.98
C GLY A 46 12.43 11.79 26.91
N ASP A 47 13.35 10.91 27.30
CA ASP A 47 14.12 10.11 26.34
C ASP A 47 13.24 8.97 25.80
N SER A 48 13.32 8.76 24.50
CA SER A 48 12.62 7.68 23.81
C SER A 48 13.57 6.55 23.47
N THR A 49 13.14 5.32 23.74
CA THR A 49 13.93 4.10 23.52
C THR A 49 13.12 3.08 22.73
N GLU A 50 13.69 2.64 21.62
CA GLU A 50 13.11 1.58 20.80
C GLU A 50 13.61 0.21 21.27
N HIS A 51 12.72 -0.76 21.35
CA HIS A 51 13.07 -2.14 21.65
C HIS A 51 12.11 -3.14 21.01
N TRP A 52 12.65 -4.30 20.65
CA TRP A 52 11.86 -5.43 20.15
C TRP A 52 11.30 -6.23 21.33
N TRP A 53 9.99 -6.40 21.36
CA TRP A 53 9.28 -7.15 22.40
C TRP A 53 8.68 -8.42 21.80
N GLY A 54 9.11 -9.58 22.32
CA GLY A 54 8.60 -10.88 21.92
C GLY A 54 7.11 -11.09 22.25
N ALA A 55 6.39 -11.68 21.30
CA ALA A 55 4.99 -12.06 21.46
C ALA A 55 4.68 -13.39 20.77
N GLU A 56 3.74 -14.16 21.32
CA GLU A 56 3.17 -15.35 20.68
C GLU A 56 1.82 -15.02 20.07
N VAL A 57 1.62 -15.36 18.79
CA VAL A 57 0.35 -15.18 18.10
C VAL A 57 -0.60 -16.31 18.50
N LYS A 58 -1.58 -16.05 19.37
CA LYS A 58 -2.40 -17.09 20.00
C LYS A 58 -3.49 -17.65 19.10
N ARG A 59 -4.45 -16.80 18.74
CA ARG A 59 -5.65 -17.19 17.97
C ARG A 59 -6.31 -15.99 17.34
N ARG A 60 -7.14 -16.26 16.32
CA ARG A 60 -8.12 -15.31 15.81
C ARG A 60 -9.32 -15.27 16.75
N THR A 61 -9.79 -14.07 17.10
CA THR A 61 -10.93 -13.92 18.02
C THR A 61 -12.28 -14.04 17.30
N GLY A 62 -12.28 -13.88 15.98
CA GLY A 62 -13.50 -13.72 15.17
C GLY A 62 -14.11 -12.32 15.27
N ALA A 63 -13.54 -11.43 16.10
CA ALA A 63 -13.88 -10.02 16.11
C ALA A 63 -13.21 -9.29 14.94
N THR A 64 -13.83 -8.21 14.50
CA THR A 64 -13.27 -7.28 13.52
C THR A 64 -13.02 -5.92 14.16
N HIS A 65 -11.92 -5.27 13.77
CA HIS A 65 -11.63 -3.89 14.09
C HIS A 65 -11.89 -3.03 12.84
N HIS A 66 -12.66 -1.95 13.00
CA HIS A 66 -12.97 -1.03 11.91
C HIS A 66 -11.97 0.12 11.92
N MET A 67 -11.03 0.11 10.98
CA MET A 67 -10.10 1.21 10.76
C MET A 67 -10.77 2.27 9.88
N GLN A 68 -10.87 3.50 10.39
CA GLN A 68 -11.32 4.65 9.63
C GLN A 68 -10.12 5.48 9.21
N ASP A 69 -10.12 5.90 7.94
CA ASP A 69 -9.24 6.97 7.51
C ASP A 69 -9.73 8.30 8.15
N GLU A 70 -8.82 9.22 8.40
CA GLU A 70 -9.16 10.56 8.90
C GLU A 70 -9.97 11.36 7.86
N ASP A 71 -9.86 10.97 6.59
CA ASP A 71 -10.60 11.58 5.49
C ASP A 71 -12.09 11.21 5.52
N ALA A 72 -12.91 12.22 5.83
CA ALA A 72 -14.36 12.09 5.86
C ALA A 72 -14.94 11.69 4.50
N GLY A 73 -15.28 10.41 4.35
CA GLY A 73 -15.93 9.88 3.14
C GLY A 73 -15.41 8.52 2.71
N ASP A 74 -14.26 8.10 3.22
CA ASP A 74 -13.67 6.82 2.84
C ASP A 74 -14.33 5.66 3.58
N ALA A 75 -14.57 4.58 2.83
CA ALA A 75 -15.12 3.35 3.39
C ALA A 75 -14.08 2.73 4.32
N GLY A 76 -14.33 2.77 5.63
CA GLY A 76 -13.41 2.19 6.60
C GLY A 76 -13.20 0.69 6.37
N LEU A 77 -12.00 0.22 6.71
CA LEU A 77 -11.55 -1.15 6.50
C LEU A 77 -11.85 -2.00 7.74
N ASN A 78 -12.51 -3.14 7.57
CA ASN A 78 -12.68 -4.11 8.64
C ASN A 78 -11.56 -5.15 8.61
N VAL A 79 -10.84 -5.30 9.74
CA VAL A 79 -9.71 -6.23 9.85
C VAL A 79 -9.93 -7.23 10.97
N THR A 80 -9.55 -8.48 10.74
CA THR A 80 -9.69 -9.55 11.74
C THR A 80 -8.73 -9.33 12.91
N VAL A 81 -9.28 -9.38 14.12
CA VAL A 81 -8.50 -9.26 15.36
C VAL A 81 -7.88 -10.61 15.74
N VAL A 82 -6.60 -10.56 16.11
CA VAL A 82 -5.81 -11.64 16.69
C VAL A 82 -5.42 -11.30 18.13
N GLU A 83 -5.22 -12.32 18.96
CA GLU A 83 -4.64 -12.17 20.30
C GLU A 83 -3.12 -12.38 20.22
N LEU A 84 -2.35 -11.36 20.62
CA LEU A 84 -0.89 -11.45 20.84
C LEU A 84 -0.62 -11.56 22.33
N LEU A 85 0.07 -12.62 22.76
CA LEU A 85 0.56 -12.76 24.13
C LEU A 85 2.01 -12.28 24.19
N TYR A 86 2.23 -11.09 24.72
CA TYR A 86 3.55 -10.52 24.96
C TYR A 86 4.24 -11.21 26.15
N ASP A 87 5.56 -11.37 26.05
CA ASP A 87 6.37 -11.85 27.17
C ASP A 87 6.40 -10.80 28.30
N ALA A 88 6.73 -11.21 29.53
CA ALA A 88 6.99 -10.23 30.58
C ALA A 88 8.25 -9.40 30.24
N ASN A 89 8.15 -8.09 30.34
CA ASN A 89 9.27 -7.15 30.18
C ASN A 89 9.36 -6.19 31.37
N PRO A 90 9.97 -6.62 32.50
CA PRO A 90 10.08 -5.79 33.69
C PRO A 90 10.86 -4.49 33.46
N ALA A 91 11.76 -4.45 32.47
CA ALA A 91 12.51 -3.25 32.13
C ALA A 91 11.62 -2.16 31.51
N ALA A 92 10.58 -2.55 30.78
CA ALA A 92 9.55 -1.67 30.25
C ALA A 92 8.32 -1.53 31.17
N GLY A 93 8.40 -2.02 32.42
CA GLY A 93 7.33 -1.90 33.41
C GLY A 93 6.24 -2.98 33.34
N SER A 94 6.37 -3.98 32.48
CA SER A 94 5.41 -5.10 32.38
C SER A 94 5.95 -6.34 33.10
N ALA A 95 5.51 -6.56 34.33
CA ALA A 95 6.02 -7.65 35.17
C ALA A 95 5.46 -9.04 34.79
N ASP A 96 4.29 -9.07 34.17
CA ASP A 96 3.56 -10.29 33.83
C ASP A 96 3.26 -10.33 32.32
N PRO A 97 3.16 -11.52 31.71
CA PRO A 97 2.74 -11.62 30.32
C PRO A 97 1.36 -10.98 30.08
N GLU A 98 1.24 -10.22 29.01
CA GLU A 98 0.03 -9.45 28.68
C GLU A 98 -0.54 -9.89 27.33
N THR A 99 -1.87 -9.99 27.22
CA THR A 99 -2.54 -10.32 25.96
C THR A 99 -3.17 -9.08 25.36
N ASN A 100 -2.71 -8.68 24.17
CA ASN A 100 -3.29 -7.56 23.45
C ASN A 100 -4.08 -8.03 22.22
N PRO A 101 -5.23 -7.40 21.94
CA PRO A 101 -5.87 -7.50 20.64
C PRO A 101 -5.08 -6.70 19.60
N SER A 102 -4.73 -7.34 18.49
CA SER A 102 -4.00 -6.69 17.39
C SER A 102 -4.56 -7.12 16.04
N CYS A 103 -4.22 -6.39 14.98
CA CYS A 103 -4.60 -6.65 13.60
C CYS A 103 -3.35 -6.65 12.73
N PHE A 104 -3.15 -7.68 11.91
CA PHE A 104 -2.10 -7.64 10.88
C PHE A 104 -2.60 -6.81 9.70
N VAL A 105 -1.92 -5.72 9.39
CA VAL A 105 -2.35 -4.77 8.35
C VAL A 105 -1.64 -5.05 7.03
N SER A 106 -0.32 -5.30 7.09
CA SER A 106 0.51 -5.67 5.95
C SER A 106 1.68 -6.56 6.38
N ASP A 107 2.58 -6.88 5.45
CA ASP A 107 3.84 -7.51 5.79
C ASP A 107 4.65 -6.58 6.70
N HIS A 108 5.09 -7.09 7.84
CA HIS A 108 5.81 -6.35 8.87
C HIS A 108 5.06 -5.18 9.57
N VAL A 109 3.75 -4.99 9.35
CA VAL A 109 2.96 -3.97 10.09
C VAL A 109 1.75 -4.59 10.80
N ILE A 110 1.63 -4.28 12.09
CA ILE A 110 0.44 -4.55 12.89
C ILE A 110 -0.19 -3.25 13.40
N PHE A 111 -1.48 -3.29 13.66
CA PHE A 111 -2.20 -2.30 14.46
C PHE A 111 -2.53 -2.92 15.82
N ASP A 112 -1.97 -2.39 16.91
CA ASP A 112 -2.31 -2.82 18.25
C ASP A 112 -3.56 -2.06 18.71
N VAL A 113 -4.64 -2.80 18.97
CA VAL A 113 -5.96 -2.22 19.26
C VAL A 113 -6.03 -1.66 20.69
N ALA A 114 -5.26 -2.22 21.63
CA ALA A 114 -5.22 -1.71 23.00
C ALA A 114 -4.41 -0.42 23.09
N PHE A 115 -3.28 -0.35 22.39
CA PHE A 115 -2.45 0.84 22.25
C PHE A 115 -3.08 1.91 21.34
N GLY A 116 -3.80 1.48 20.30
CA GLY A 116 -4.44 2.37 19.33
C GLY A 116 -3.47 2.90 18.28
N GLY A 117 -2.46 2.13 17.88
CA GLY A 117 -1.42 2.58 16.96
C GLY A 117 -0.81 1.48 16.10
N LEU A 118 -0.14 1.91 15.02
CA LEU A 118 0.63 1.02 14.14
C LEU A 118 2.01 0.73 14.75
N LEU A 119 2.41 -0.53 14.68
CA LEU A 119 3.70 -1.01 15.15
C LEU A 119 4.33 -1.91 14.07
N ALA A 120 5.65 -1.92 14.01
CA ALA A 120 6.39 -2.83 13.15
C ALA A 120 6.51 -4.21 13.81
N TRP A 121 6.49 -5.29 13.04
CA TRP A 121 6.72 -6.63 13.54
C TRP A 121 7.69 -7.43 12.67
N ARG A 122 8.32 -8.44 13.25
CA ARG A 122 9.16 -9.42 12.53
C ARG A 122 9.05 -10.81 13.15
N ALA A 123 9.44 -11.83 12.40
CA ALA A 123 9.63 -13.15 12.98
C ALA A 123 10.72 -13.10 14.07
N GLU A 124 10.53 -13.85 15.17
CA GLU A 124 11.51 -13.88 16.27
C GLU A 124 12.91 -14.30 15.77
N GLY A 125 13.92 -13.49 16.08
CA GLY A 125 15.30 -13.71 15.64
C GLY A 125 15.61 -13.27 14.20
N SER A 126 14.64 -12.70 13.49
CA SER A 126 14.87 -12.07 12.18
C SER A 126 15.78 -10.85 12.31
N ASP A 127 16.60 -10.59 11.30
CA ASP A 127 17.43 -9.40 11.17
C ASP A 127 16.71 -8.23 10.49
N TRP A 128 15.45 -8.42 10.09
CA TRP A 128 14.62 -7.35 9.56
C TRP A 128 14.48 -6.19 10.57
N ALA A 129 14.53 -4.97 10.04
CA ALA A 129 14.28 -3.74 10.78
C ALA A 129 13.41 -2.81 9.93
N PRO A 130 12.48 -2.06 10.55
CA PRO A 130 11.74 -1.05 9.82
C PRO A 130 12.74 -0.01 9.31
N PRO A 131 12.63 0.44 8.07
CA PRO A 131 13.49 1.52 7.61
C PRO A 131 13.17 2.81 8.37
N ARG A 132 14.20 3.61 8.61
CA ARG A 132 14.11 4.76 9.51
C ARG A 132 13.36 5.90 8.82
N ASP A 133 12.56 6.64 9.58
CA ASP A 133 11.91 7.85 9.09
C ASP A 133 12.97 8.81 8.51
N GLY A 134 12.98 8.92 7.18
CA GLY A 134 14.03 9.59 6.40
C GLY A 134 14.54 8.78 5.21
N ASP A 135 14.46 7.45 5.26
CA ASP A 135 14.84 6.54 4.16
C ASP A 135 13.65 6.15 3.25
N HIS A 136 12.44 6.59 3.59
CA HIS A 136 11.17 6.02 3.10
C HIS A 136 10.35 6.85 2.11
N LEU A 137 10.76 8.06 1.74
CA LEU A 137 10.05 8.80 0.68
C LEU A 137 10.15 8.14 -0.72
N LEU A 138 10.88 7.02 -0.85
CA LEU A 138 11.06 6.28 -2.10
C LEU A 138 10.53 4.83 -2.07
N THR A 139 10.14 4.27 -0.91
CA THR A 139 9.86 2.81 -0.81
C THR A 139 8.42 2.42 -1.11
N GLU A 140 7.42 3.27 -0.84
CA GLU A 140 6.04 2.97 -1.29
C GLU A 140 5.94 2.97 -2.81
N GLU A 141 6.69 3.85 -3.47
CA GLU A 141 6.88 3.83 -4.93
C GLU A 141 7.66 2.58 -5.37
N ASP A 142 8.77 2.25 -4.71
CA ASP A 142 9.57 1.07 -5.08
C ASP A 142 8.84 -0.26 -4.87
N ASP A 143 7.98 -0.39 -3.85
CA ASP A 143 7.17 -1.59 -3.63
C ASP A 143 5.97 -1.64 -4.59
N ALA A 144 5.40 -0.49 -4.99
CA ALA A 144 4.44 -0.45 -6.08
C ALA A 144 5.08 -0.82 -7.43
N ILE A 145 6.29 -0.34 -7.70
CA ILE A 145 7.10 -0.66 -8.88
C ILE A 145 7.52 -2.14 -8.85
N ARG A 146 7.91 -2.67 -7.69
CA ARG A 146 8.29 -4.08 -7.51
C ARG A 146 7.10 -5.01 -7.61
N ALA A 147 5.94 -4.64 -7.05
CA ALA A 147 4.68 -5.39 -7.21
C ALA A 147 4.18 -5.36 -8.65
N ALA A 148 4.26 -4.20 -9.32
CA ALA A 148 3.98 -4.10 -10.75
C ALA A 148 4.96 -4.96 -11.54
N ALA A 149 6.27 -4.86 -11.30
CA ALA A 149 7.28 -5.66 -11.97
C ALA A 149 7.13 -7.17 -11.73
N ALA A 150 6.71 -7.59 -10.53
CA ALA A 150 6.44 -9.00 -10.19
C ALA A 150 5.17 -9.52 -10.86
N ALA A 151 4.09 -8.72 -10.89
CA ALA A 151 2.89 -9.02 -11.67
C ALA A 151 3.23 -9.13 -13.17
N TYR A 152 4.17 -8.33 -13.65
CA TYR A 152 4.70 -8.35 -15.01
C TYR A 152 5.58 -9.58 -15.30
N ALA A 153 6.44 -9.99 -14.37
CA ALA A 153 7.32 -11.15 -14.52
C ALA A 153 6.55 -12.48 -14.50
N GLY A 154 5.36 -12.52 -13.88
CA GLY A 154 4.47 -13.69 -13.89
C GLY A 154 3.71 -13.91 -15.22
N CYS A 155 3.59 -12.87 -16.06
CA CYS A 155 3.02 -12.98 -17.40
C CYS A 155 4.10 -13.45 -18.37
N GLY A 156 4.25 -14.78 -18.51
CA GLY A 156 5.25 -15.41 -19.38
C GLY A 156 5.29 -14.78 -20.78
N SER A 157 6.49 -14.37 -21.21
CA SER A 157 6.82 -13.87 -22.55
C SER A 157 5.75 -12.94 -23.14
N MET A 158 5.77 -11.65 -22.75
CA MET A 158 4.94 -10.66 -23.42
C MET A 158 5.46 -10.40 -24.85
N ALA A 159 4.90 -11.14 -25.80
CA ALA A 159 4.85 -10.68 -27.18
C ALA A 159 3.86 -9.52 -27.23
N GLY A 160 4.37 -8.29 -27.25
CA GLY A 160 3.55 -7.08 -27.29
C GLY A 160 4.35 -5.90 -27.83
N THR A 161 3.64 -4.94 -28.41
CA THR A 161 4.23 -3.66 -28.81
C THR A 161 4.65 -2.86 -27.57
N PRO A 162 5.62 -1.93 -27.68
CA PRO A 162 5.98 -1.03 -26.58
C PRO A 162 4.77 -0.31 -25.97
N GLU A 163 3.81 0.06 -26.82
CA GLU A 163 2.59 0.75 -26.41
C GLU A 163 1.69 -0.12 -25.53
N GLU A 164 1.50 -1.40 -25.87
CA GLU A 164 0.72 -2.33 -25.05
C GLU A 164 1.36 -2.56 -23.68
N LEU A 165 2.69 -2.68 -23.63
CA LEU A 165 3.43 -2.85 -22.37
C LEU A 165 3.23 -1.65 -21.44
N VAL A 166 3.34 -0.44 -21.98
CA VAL A 166 3.16 0.81 -21.22
C VAL A 166 1.70 0.99 -20.80
N ASN A 167 0.74 0.72 -21.68
CA ASN A 167 -0.69 0.83 -21.35
C ASN A 167 -1.09 -0.10 -20.21
N ASN A 168 -0.67 -1.37 -20.28
CA ASN A 168 -0.95 -2.32 -19.20
C ASN A 168 -0.36 -1.85 -17.85
N ALA A 169 0.78 -1.12 -17.88
CA ALA A 169 1.50 -0.75 -16.66
C ALA A 169 0.81 0.46 -16.03
N LEU A 170 0.45 1.42 -16.88
CA LEU A 170 -0.33 2.57 -16.48
C LEU A 170 -1.72 2.17 -16.01
N ASP A 171 -2.41 1.26 -16.71
CA ASP A 171 -3.73 0.76 -16.28
C ASP A 171 -3.64 0.11 -14.90
N PHE A 172 -2.59 -0.67 -14.62
CA PHE A 172 -2.37 -1.23 -13.29
C PHE A 172 -2.19 -0.14 -12.22
N VAL A 173 -1.32 0.84 -12.46
CA VAL A 173 -1.07 1.94 -11.52
C VAL A 173 -2.32 2.82 -11.32
N ILE A 174 -3.02 3.17 -12.41
CA ILE A 174 -4.25 3.96 -12.39
C ILE A 174 -5.33 3.23 -11.60
N ASN A 175 -5.55 1.93 -11.86
CA ASN A 175 -6.54 1.15 -11.14
C ASN A 175 -6.17 0.96 -9.67
N LYS A 176 -4.89 0.73 -9.35
CA LYS A 176 -4.40 0.59 -7.97
C LYS A 176 -4.60 1.88 -7.16
N HIS A 177 -4.46 3.04 -7.79
CA HIS A 177 -4.59 4.34 -7.14
C HIS A 177 -5.88 5.09 -7.52
N ALA A 178 -6.88 4.39 -8.07
CA ALA A 178 -8.10 5.00 -8.60
C ALA A 178 -8.86 5.81 -7.54
N SER A 179 -8.94 5.31 -6.30
CA SER A 179 -9.57 6.03 -5.18
C SER A 179 -8.87 7.36 -4.89
N LYS A 180 -7.53 7.35 -4.84
CA LYS A 180 -6.74 8.57 -4.64
C LYS A 180 -7.01 9.60 -5.73
N PHE A 181 -7.13 9.17 -6.99
CA PHE A 181 -7.45 10.08 -8.10
C PHE A 181 -8.88 10.63 -8.06
N GLN A 182 -9.86 9.80 -7.67
CA GLN A 182 -11.26 10.22 -7.59
C GLN A 182 -11.51 11.28 -6.51
N ASN A 183 -10.72 11.27 -5.44
CA ASN A 183 -10.82 12.23 -4.33
C ASN A 183 -10.13 13.58 -4.61
N LEU A 184 -9.35 13.70 -5.69
CA LEU A 184 -8.75 14.98 -6.08
C LEU A 184 -9.80 15.95 -6.64
N ASP A 185 -9.58 17.25 -6.43
CA ASP A 185 -10.37 18.27 -7.13
C ASP A 185 -10.18 18.17 -8.65
N ARG A 186 -11.16 18.69 -9.40
CA ARG A 186 -11.19 18.56 -10.87
C ARG A 186 -9.94 19.13 -11.54
N ASP A 187 -9.39 20.22 -11.01
CA ASP A 187 -8.21 20.86 -11.59
C ASP A 187 -6.96 19.99 -11.40
N LYS A 188 -6.80 19.38 -10.22
CA LYS A 188 -5.75 18.40 -9.94
C LYS A 188 -5.93 17.11 -10.74
N GLN A 189 -7.16 16.63 -10.93
CA GLN A 189 -7.44 15.49 -11.80
C GLN A 189 -6.97 15.75 -13.24
N CYS A 190 -7.21 16.96 -13.77
CA CYS A 190 -6.71 17.36 -15.09
C CYS A 190 -5.18 17.36 -15.15
N VAL A 191 -4.51 17.95 -14.14
CA VAL A 191 -3.03 17.97 -14.09
C VAL A 191 -2.46 16.55 -14.05
N VAL A 192 -3.03 15.67 -13.22
CA VAL A 192 -2.62 14.27 -13.15
C VAL A 192 -2.84 13.56 -14.48
N ALA A 193 -3.99 13.76 -15.14
CA ALA A 193 -4.26 13.17 -16.44
C ALA A 193 -3.23 13.60 -17.50
N ASP A 194 -2.82 14.88 -17.48
CA ASP A 194 -1.75 15.37 -18.34
C ASP A 194 -0.38 14.77 -17.99
N MET A 195 -0.04 14.63 -16.71
CA MET A 195 1.18 13.96 -16.27
C MET A 195 1.22 12.50 -16.74
N VAL A 196 0.11 11.76 -16.61
CA VAL A 196 -0.01 10.38 -17.11
C VAL A 196 0.14 10.33 -18.63
N ARG A 197 -0.47 11.29 -19.35
CA ARG A 197 -0.37 11.38 -20.82
C ARG A 197 1.07 11.63 -21.28
N VAL A 198 1.76 12.60 -20.68
CA VAL A 198 3.16 12.91 -21.01
C VAL A 198 4.09 11.76 -20.61
N GLY A 199 3.90 11.20 -19.41
CA GLY A 199 4.65 10.05 -18.92
C GLY A 199 4.49 8.82 -19.83
N ARG A 200 3.27 8.54 -20.30
CA ARG A 200 2.99 7.47 -21.29
C ARG A 200 3.81 7.64 -22.55
N ALA A 201 3.83 8.84 -23.12
CA ALA A 201 4.56 9.12 -24.36
C ALA A 201 6.07 8.89 -24.18
N ARG A 202 6.65 9.40 -23.09
CA ARG A 202 8.07 9.23 -22.78
C ARG A 202 8.45 7.78 -22.50
N LEU A 203 7.64 7.06 -21.72
CA LEU A 203 7.81 5.63 -21.48
C LEU A 203 7.79 4.86 -22.81
N THR A 204 6.77 5.09 -23.65
CA THR A 204 6.63 4.39 -24.93
C THR A 204 7.85 4.62 -25.84
N GLU A 205 8.36 5.86 -25.89
CA GLU A 205 9.57 6.19 -26.64
C GLU A 205 10.81 5.49 -26.07
N ALA A 206 10.98 5.49 -24.74
CA ALA A 206 12.12 4.86 -24.08
C ALA A 206 12.13 3.33 -24.27
N PHE A 207 10.97 2.67 -24.12
CA PHE A 207 10.80 1.27 -24.45
C PHE A 207 11.11 0.98 -25.92
N GLY A 208 10.60 1.81 -26.83
CA GLY A 208 10.88 1.69 -28.27
C GLY A 208 12.38 1.77 -28.59
N LYS A 209 13.10 2.74 -27.99
CA LYS A 209 14.55 2.89 -28.14
C LYS A 209 15.31 1.68 -27.60
N LYS A 210 14.95 1.17 -26.42
CA LYS A 210 15.61 -0.01 -25.83
C LYS A 210 15.38 -1.26 -26.67
N ILE A 211 14.14 -1.48 -27.15
CA ILE A 211 13.81 -2.62 -28.03
C ILE A 211 14.58 -2.54 -29.36
N ALA A 212 14.69 -1.34 -29.96
CA ALA A 212 15.48 -1.15 -31.18
C ALA A 212 16.97 -1.47 -30.93
N ALA A 213 17.54 -0.99 -29.84
CA ALA A 213 18.92 -1.25 -29.47
C ALA A 213 19.22 -2.74 -29.21
N LEU A 214 18.28 -3.48 -28.61
CA LEU A 214 18.40 -4.93 -28.42
C LEU A 214 18.34 -5.68 -29.76
N ARG A 215 17.47 -5.24 -30.68
CA ARG A 215 17.37 -5.84 -32.02
C ARG A 215 18.65 -5.67 -32.82
N ASP A 216 19.33 -4.53 -32.70
CA ASP A 216 20.60 -4.27 -33.37
C ASP A 216 21.74 -5.18 -32.87
N GLN A 217 21.58 -5.82 -31.70
CA GLN A 217 22.52 -6.80 -31.15
C GLN A 217 22.33 -8.22 -31.73
N GLY A 218 21.32 -8.42 -32.58
CA GLY A 218 21.12 -9.65 -33.36
C GLY A 218 20.25 -10.73 -32.69
N ASP A 219 19.76 -10.49 -31.48
CA ASP A 219 18.85 -11.38 -30.76
C ASP A 219 17.39 -10.91 -30.89
N GLU A 220 16.45 -11.86 -30.70
CA GLU A 220 15.04 -11.52 -30.50
C GLU A 220 14.96 -10.64 -29.24
N PRO A 221 14.40 -9.41 -29.32
CA PRO A 221 14.50 -8.46 -28.22
C PRO A 221 13.64 -8.91 -27.03
N VAL A 222 14.27 -9.63 -26.10
CA VAL A 222 13.67 -9.99 -24.82
C VAL A 222 13.95 -8.87 -23.81
N LEU A 223 12.90 -8.19 -23.37
CA LEU A 223 13.00 -7.23 -22.27
C LEU A 223 13.12 -7.99 -20.95
N THR A 224 14.23 -7.79 -20.24
CA THR A 224 14.45 -8.30 -18.89
C THR A 224 13.99 -7.29 -17.85
N TYR A 225 13.92 -7.70 -16.59
CA TYR A 225 13.64 -6.79 -15.47
C TYR A 225 14.65 -5.63 -15.42
N ASP A 226 15.94 -5.89 -15.61
CA ASP A 226 16.98 -4.86 -15.60
C ASP A 226 16.77 -3.84 -16.72
N HIS A 227 16.30 -4.26 -17.90
CA HIS A 227 15.96 -3.34 -18.98
C HIS A 227 14.81 -2.41 -18.60
N VAL A 228 13.77 -2.93 -17.95
CA VAL A 228 12.64 -2.13 -17.46
C VAL A 228 13.11 -1.15 -16.40
N LYS A 229 13.89 -1.62 -15.42
CA LYS A 229 14.45 -0.77 -14.36
C LYS A 229 15.30 0.37 -14.93
N ASP A 230 16.18 0.09 -15.89
CA ASP A 230 16.99 1.09 -16.59
C ASP A 230 16.12 2.15 -17.28
N ILE A 231 15.04 1.71 -17.94
CA ILE A 231 14.11 2.62 -18.63
C ILE A 231 13.47 3.57 -17.63
N PHE A 232 12.90 3.05 -16.53
CA PHE A 232 12.27 3.88 -15.50
C PHE A 232 13.28 4.84 -14.86
N ALA A 233 14.49 4.38 -14.57
CA ALA A 233 15.56 5.23 -14.04
C ALA A 233 16.02 6.33 -15.01
N SER A 234 15.83 6.15 -16.32
CA SER A 234 16.17 7.15 -17.33
C SER A 234 15.11 8.24 -17.51
N ILE A 235 13.93 8.07 -16.93
CA ILE A 235 12.83 9.03 -17.05
C ILE A 235 12.93 10.06 -15.93
N ASP A 236 13.06 11.31 -16.34
CA ASP A 236 12.98 12.45 -15.45
C ASP A 236 11.50 12.80 -15.19
N PHE A 237 10.99 12.35 -14.05
CA PHE A 237 9.61 12.58 -13.61
C PHE A 237 9.36 14.04 -13.20
N ASP A 238 10.39 14.75 -12.73
CA ASP A 238 10.27 16.18 -12.42
C ASP A 238 10.09 16.97 -13.72
N ALA A 239 10.83 16.64 -14.77
CA ALA A 239 10.63 17.23 -16.08
C ALA A 239 9.24 16.91 -16.67
N ILE A 240 8.67 15.72 -16.42
CA ILE A 240 7.28 15.40 -16.82
C ILE A 240 6.30 16.30 -16.08
N LYS A 241 6.49 16.47 -14.78
CA LYS A 241 5.64 17.31 -13.93
C LYS A 241 5.68 18.77 -14.39
N GLU A 242 6.86 19.32 -14.63
CA GLU A 242 7.03 20.68 -15.14
C GLU A 242 6.37 20.86 -16.51
N GLU A 243 6.54 19.90 -17.42
CA GLU A 243 5.93 19.94 -18.74
C GLU A 243 4.40 19.90 -18.65
N ALA A 244 3.83 19.00 -17.84
CA ALA A 244 2.39 18.88 -17.65
C ALA A 244 1.77 20.15 -17.04
N LEU A 245 2.45 20.74 -16.05
CA LEU A 245 2.04 22.02 -15.46
C LEU A 245 2.11 23.17 -16.47
N SER A 246 3.11 23.15 -17.36
CA SER A 246 3.25 24.16 -18.41
C SER A 246 2.17 24.05 -19.50
N SER A 247 1.75 22.83 -19.86
CA SER A 247 0.71 22.60 -20.87
C SER A 247 -0.69 22.90 -20.36
N SER A 248 -0.93 22.80 -19.05
CA SER A 248 -2.25 23.02 -18.44
C SER A 248 -2.65 24.51 -18.36
N VAL A 249 -1.76 25.46 -18.71
CA VAL A 249 -2.03 26.91 -18.65
C VAL A 249 -2.85 27.41 -19.85
N GLU A 250 -2.99 26.62 -20.92
CA GLU A 250 -3.90 26.97 -22.00
C GLU A 250 -5.32 26.48 -21.67
N PRO A 251 -6.31 27.38 -21.46
CA PRO A 251 -7.67 26.99 -21.08
C PRO A 251 -8.37 26.34 -22.27
N SER A 252 -8.12 25.05 -22.48
CA SER A 252 -8.77 24.23 -23.52
C SER A 252 -10.07 23.58 -23.04
N CYS A 253 -10.43 23.71 -21.76
CA CYS A 253 -11.73 23.26 -21.26
C CYS A 253 -12.83 24.28 -21.59
N ARG A 254 -13.32 24.25 -22.84
CA ARG A 254 -14.67 24.66 -23.22
C ARG A 254 -15.52 23.45 -23.54
#